data_AF-A0A8I0B0X4-F1
#
_entry.id   AF-A0A8I0B0X4-F1
#
_cell.length_a   1.000
_cell.length_b   1.000
_cell.length_c   1.000
_cell.angle_alpha   90.00
_cell.angle_beta   90.00
_cell.angle_gamma   90.00
#
_symmetry.space_group_name_H-M   'P 1'
#
loop_
_entity.id
_entity.type
_entity.pdbx_description
1 polymer ?
#
loop_
_entity_poly.entity_id
_entity_poly.type
_entity_poly.pdbx_seq_one_letter_code
_entity_poly.pdbx_strand_id
1 'polypeptide(L)'
;MTIAPLAALGIANTAFSLIRSLAASATSPKTQASAPVPSPWHAVARRLDVRAATPAELAQAAQALCDAGVITVEQCVALSQNLAAGAGGLRTHADAAGRVDWVAEFEARRVQAKAQGNSLMADRLESALDVLQRLAAARRGPVYAVA
;
A
#
# COMPACT_ATOMS: atom_id res chain seq x y z
N MET A 1 -9.09 17.40 -62.59
CA MET A 1 -7.99 17.47 -61.61
C MET A 1 -8.64 17.60 -60.24
N THR A 2 -8.40 16.85 -59.17
CA THR A 2 -7.46 15.76 -58.83
C THR A 2 -7.84 15.38 -57.37
N ILE A 3 -8.07 14.08 -57.11
CA ILE A 3 -7.85 13.35 -55.82
C ILE A 3 -8.83 13.55 -54.63
N ALA A 4 -9.52 12.46 -54.26
CA ALA A 4 -9.87 12.09 -52.87
C ALA A 4 -8.65 11.38 -52.23
N PRO A 5 -8.40 11.33 -50.89
CA PRO A 5 -9.27 10.64 -49.93
C PRO A 5 -9.16 11.08 -48.43
N LEU A 6 -9.93 10.38 -47.58
CA LEU A 6 -9.81 10.32 -46.12
C LEU A 6 -8.39 9.98 -45.61
N ALA A 7 -7.95 10.68 -44.57
CA ALA A 7 -6.87 10.33 -43.63
C ALA A 7 -7.01 11.27 -42.42
N ALA A 8 -6.71 10.97 -41.17
CA ALA A 8 -6.28 9.81 -40.43
C ALA A 8 -6.39 10.21 -38.95
N LEU A 9 -6.48 9.21 -38.06
CA LEU A 9 -6.40 9.38 -36.61
C LEU A 9 -5.22 10.26 -36.18
N GLY A 10 -5.44 11.08 -35.15
CA GLY A 10 -4.38 11.79 -34.43
C GLY A 10 -4.74 11.97 -32.96
N ILE A 11 -4.52 10.92 -32.17
CA ILE A 11 -4.38 11.03 -30.71
C ILE A 11 -3.03 11.70 -30.46
N ALA A 12 -3.00 12.85 -29.80
CA ALA A 12 -1.80 13.39 -29.17
C ALA A 12 -2.24 14.21 -27.93
N ASN A 13 -2.34 13.55 -26.77
CA ASN A 13 -1.30 13.57 -25.75
C ASN A 13 -1.10 14.98 -25.17
N THR A 14 -2.02 15.39 -24.30
CA THR A 14 -1.88 16.56 -23.42
C THR A 14 -0.79 16.28 -22.38
N ALA A 15 0.46 16.41 -22.80
CA ALA A 15 1.60 16.51 -21.91
C ALA A 15 1.61 17.92 -21.28
N PHE A 16 0.93 17.97 -20.14
CA PHE A 16 1.18 18.78 -18.96
C PHE A 16 2.30 19.82 -19.05
N SER A 17 1.89 21.09 -19.11
CA SER A 17 2.70 22.30 -18.93
C SER A 17 3.59 22.25 -17.68
N LEU A 18 4.91 22.09 -17.84
CA LEU A 18 5.88 22.31 -16.75
C LEU A 18 7.12 23.13 -17.14
N ILE A 19 7.13 23.80 -18.30
CA ILE A 19 8.37 24.46 -18.79
C ILE A 19 8.40 25.99 -18.56
N ARG A 20 7.30 26.64 -18.18
CA ARG A 20 7.23 28.12 -18.11
C ARG A 20 7.29 28.75 -16.71
N SER A 21 7.93 28.10 -15.74
CA SER A 21 8.19 28.72 -14.41
C SER A 21 9.66 28.72 -13.98
N LEU A 22 10.59 28.37 -14.89
CA LEU A 22 12.02 28.24 -14.54
C LEU A 22 12.85 29.54 -14.61
N ALA A 23 12.21 30.70 -14.81
CA ALA A 23 12.92 31.96 -15.09
C ALA A 23 12.69 33.08 -14.05
N ALA A 24 12.09 32.79 -12.89
CA ALA A 24 11.91 33.81 -11.86
C ALA A 24 12.46 33.33 -10.52
N SER A 25 13.49 34.05 -10.06
CA SER A 25 14.02 34.09 -8.70
C SER A 25 15.17 33.14 -8.40
N ALA A 26 16.33 33.51 -8.96
CA ALA A 26 17.61 33.39 -8.27
C ALA A 26 17.53 34.13 -6.92
N THR A 27 17.14 33.42 -5.88
CA THR A 27 17.42 33.77 -4.49
C THR A 27 18.14 32.57 -3.91
N SER A 28 19.35 32.78 -3.40
CA SER A 28 20.21 31.75 -2.80
C SER A 28 19.38 30.78 -1.95
N PRO A 29 19.46 29.46 -2.16
CA PRO A 29 18.79 28.52 -1.28
C PRO A 29 19.52 28.58 0.05
N LYS A 30 19.05 29.43 0.96
CA LYS A 30 19.20 29.20 2.38
C LYS A 30 18.62 27.80 2.58
N THR A 31 19.49 26.82 2.84
CA THR A 31 19.12 25.43 3.11
C THR A 31 18.05 25.42 4.18
N GLN A 32 16.79 25.47 3.77
CA GLN A 32 15.68 25.09 4.61
C GLN A 32 15.86 23.60 4.75
N ALA A 33 16.34 23.17 5.91
CA ALA A 33 16.30 21.78 6.29
C ALA A 33 14.85 21.34 6.10
N SER A 34 14.60 20.57 5.03
CA SER A 34 13.28 20.00 4.77
C SER A 34 12.93 19.22 6.02
N ALA A 35 11.83 19.58 6.68
CA ALA A 35 11.40 18.85 7.87
C ALA A 35 11.34 17.35 7.50
N PRO A 36 11.81 16.43 8.37
CA PRO A 36 11.86 15.02 8.03
C PRO A 36 10.46 14.55 7.61
N VAL A 37 10.31 14.17 6.34
CA VAL A 37 9.04 13.60 5.87
C VAL A 37 8.95 12.20 6.45
N PRO A 38 7.93 11.89 7.28
CA PRO A 38 7.78 10.55 7.83
C PRO A 38 7.58 9.55 6.68
N SER A 39 8.23 8.39 6.78
CA SER A 39 8.04 7.34 5.77
C SER A 39 6.54 7.00 5.63
N PRO A 40 6.06 6.62 4.43
CA PRO A 40 4.66 6.22 4.23
C PRO A 40 4.22 5.12 5.19
N TRP A 41 5.12 4.18 5.52
CA TRP A 41 4.93 3.18 6.56
C TRP A 41 4.61 3.78 7.92
N HIS A 42 5.39 4.77 8.36
CA HIS A 42 5.15 5.44 9.64
C HIS A 42 3.87 6.27 9.63
N ALA A 43 3.57 6.95 8.52
CA ALA A 43 2.33 7.73 8.36
C ALA A 43 1.07 6.85 8.49
N VAL A 44 1.08 5.66 7.89
CA VAL A 44 -0.01 4.68 8.00
C VAL A 44 -0.05 4.05 9.39
N ALA A 45 1.09 3.60 9.91
CA ALA A 45 1.19 2.94 11.21
C ALA A 45 0.78 3.83 12.41
N ARG A 46 0.92 5.16 12.28
CA ARG A 46 0.40 6.11 13.26
C ARG A 46 -1.12 6.09 13.39
N ARG A 47 -1.83 5.74 12.32
CA ARG A 47 -3.30 5.78 12.24
C ARG A 47 -3.94 4.42 12.47
N LEU A 48 -3.16 3.34 12.35
CA LEU A 48 -3.67 1.97 12.41
C LEU A 48 -2.83 1.08 13.33
N ASP A 49 -3.49 0.33 14.21
CA ASP A 49 -2.88 -0.80 14.90
C ASP A 49 -3.25 -2.10 14.18
N VAL A 50 -2.29 -2.75 13.51
CA VAL A 50 -2.58 -4.01 12.80
C VAL A 50 -2.99 -5.14 13.74
N ARG A 51 -2.73 -5.02 15.05
CA ARG A 51 -3.16 -6.00 16.07
C ARG A 51 -4.56 -5.71 16.63
N ALA A 52 -5.11 -4.54 16.32
CA ALA A 52 -6.41 -4.11 16.79
C ALA A 52 -7.05 -3.22 15.72
N ALA A 53 -7.35 -3.81 14.57
CA ALA A 53 -7.98 -3.12 13.44
C ALA A 53 -9.19 -3.88 12.93
N THR A 54 -10.18 -3.15 12.41
CA THR A 54 -11.25 -3.72 11.60
C THR A 54 -10.75 -4.10 10.20
N PRO A 55 -11.44 -4.98 9.47
CA PRO A 55 -11.05 -5.32 8.10
C PRO A 55 -11.01 -4.10 7.17
N ALA A 56 -11.94 -3.15 7.35
CA ALA A 56 -12.03 -1.95 6.55
C ALA A 56 -10.83 -1.01 6.78
N GLU A 57 -10.44 -0.81 8.03
CA GLU A 57 -9.27 0.02 8.36
C GLU A 57 -7.98 -0.59 7.81
N LEU A 58 -7.83 -1.91 7.88
CA LEU A 58 -6.66 -2.58 7.31
C LEU A 58 -6.66 -2.51 5.77
N ALA A 59 -7.82 -2.64 5.12
CA ALA A 59 -7.92 -2.49 3.66
C ALA A 59 -7.52 -1.06 3.21
N GLN A 60 -7.96 -0.04 3.94
CA GLN A 60 -7.56 1.35 3.67
C GLN A 60 -6.06 1.57 3.85
N ALA A 61 -5.46 0.98 4.89
CA ALA A 61 -4.01 1.04 5.09
C ALA A 61 -3.22 0.34 3.98
N ALA A 62 -3.67 -0.84 3.54
CA ALA A 62 -3.05 -1.55 2.42
C ALA A 62 -3.11 -0.73 1.12
N GLN A 63 -4.26 -0.11 0.84
CA GLN A 63 -4.42 0.76 -0.33
C GLN A 63 -3.49 1.98 -0.24
N ALA A 64 -3.42 2.64 0.92
CA ALA A 64 -2.54 3.79 1.12
C ALA A 64 -1.04 3.46 0.91
N LEU A 65 -0.61 2.26 1.33
CA LEU A 65 0.76 1.79 1.07
C LEU A 65 0.99 1.48 -0.42
N CYS A 66 -0.02 0.93 -1.09
CA CYS A 66 0.04 0.66 -2.53
C CYS A 66 0.11 1.95 -3.35
N ASP A 67 -0.73 2.94 -3.03
CA ASP A 67 -0.76 4.25 -3.68
C ASP A 67 0.55 5.02 -3.46
N ALA A 68 1.17 4.84 -2.28
CA ALA A 68 2.50 5.38 -1.98
C ALA A 68 3.64 4.61 -2.67
N GLY A 69 3.37 3.50 -3.36
CA GLY A 69 4.36 2.68 -4.06
C GLY A 69 5.37 1.98 -3.15
N VAL A 70 5.07 1.85 -1.85
CA VAL A 70 6.00 1.23 -0.87
C VAL A 70 5.77 -0.27 -0.69
N ILE A 71 4.66 -0.79 -1.24
CA ILE A 71 4.40 -2.22 -1.41
C ILE A 71 4.11 -2.51 -2.89
N THR A 72 4.35 -3.75 -3.31
CA THR A 72 4.06 -4.16 -4.69
C THR A 72 2.56 -4.31 -4.92
N VAL A 73 2.13 -4.25 -6.19
CA VAL A 73 0.75 -4.54 -6.59
C VAL A 73 0.33 -5.94 -6.14
N GLU A 74 1.24 -6.92 -6.24
CA GLU A 74 1.00 -8.29 -5.78
C GLU A 74 0.71 -8.33 -4.27
N GLN A 75 1.48 -7.60 -3.45
CA GLN A 75 1.24 -7.49 -2.01
C GLN A 75 -0.10 -6.83 -1.70
N CYS A 76 -0.46 -5.78 -2.43
CA CYS A 76 -1.76 -5.12 -2.29
C CYS A 76 -2.93 -6.07 -2.63
N VAL A 77 -2.80 -6.84 -3.72
CA VAL A 77 -3.79 -7.84 -4.14
C VAL A 77 -3.87 -8.98 -3.12
N ALA A 78 -2.74 -9.47 -2.61
CA ALA A 78 -2.72 -10.51 -1.59
C ALA A 78 -3.43 -10.08 -0.30
N LEU A 79 -3.20 -8.85 0.16
CA LEU A 79 -3.90 -8.30 1.33
C LEU A 79 -5.40 -8.14 1.08
N SER A 80 -5.80 -7.46 0.01
CA SER A 80 -7.21 -7.21 -0.30
C SER A 80 -8.02 -8.49 -0.49
N GLN A 81 -7.48 -9.48 -1.20
CA GLN A 81 -8.14 -10.78 -1.38
C GLN A 81 -8.31 -11.53 -0.07
N ASN A 82 -7.31 -11.51 0.82
CA ASN A 82 -7.39 -12.21 2.11
C ASN A 82 -8.32 -11.50 3.11
N LEU A 83 -8.46 -10.18 3.00
CA LEU A 83 -9.43 -9.40 3.78
C LEU A 83 -10.86 -9.66 3.29
N ALA A 84 -11.08 -9.69 1.97
CA ALA A 84 -12.37 -10.05 1.38
C ALA A 84 -12.75 -11.52 1.65
N ALA A 85 -11.75 -12.43 1.61
CA ALA A 85 -11.92 -13.83 1.99
C ALA A 85 -12.21 -14.03 3.49
N GLY A 86 -12.19 -12.96 4.30
CA GLY A 86 -12.77 -12.95 5.65
C GLY A 86 -14.25 -13.35 5.70
N ALA A 87 -14.94 -13.43 4.56
CA ALA A 87 -16.25 -14.06 4.42
C ALA A 87 -16.26 -15.58 4.69
N GLY A 88 -15.10 -16.26 4.65
CA GLY A 88 -14.94 -17.68 5.03
C GLY A 88 -14.82 -17.93 6.54
N GLY A 89 -14.91 -16.87 7.36
CA GLY A 89 -14.75 -16.91 8.81
C GLY A 89 -13.34 -16.54 9.27
N LEU A 90 -13.25 -15.73 10.33
CA LEU A 90 -11.99 -15.47 11.03
C LEU A 90 -11.53 -16.74 11.76
N ARG A 91 -10.22 -17.01 11.76
CA ARG A 91 -9.62 -18.10 12.54
C ARG A 91 -9.27 -17.66 13.96
N THR A 92 -9.05 -16.37 14.13
CA THR A 92 -8.83 -15.70 15.41
C THR A 92 -10.10 -14.95 15.81
N HIS A 93 -10.24 -14.70 17.11
CA HIS A 93 -11.44 -14.04 17.61
C HIS A 93 -11.34 -12.52 17.40
N ALA A 94 -12.41 -11.92 16.89
CA ALA A 94 -12.57 -10.46 16.93
C ALA A 94 -12.93 -10.02 18.35
N ASP A 95 -12.51 -8.82 18.74
CA ASP A 95 -12.97 -8.21 19.99
C ASP A 95 -14.43 -7.73 19.89
N ALA A 96 -14.98 -7.20 20.98
CA ALA A 96 -16.35 -6.69 21.04
C ALA A 96 -16.64 -5.54 20.05
N ALA A 97 -15.60 -4.90 19.51
CA ALA A 97 -15.71 -3.84 18.51
C ALA A 97 -15.43 -4.34 17.08
N GLY A 98 -15.27 -5.65 16.88
CA GLY A 98 -14.98 -6.24 15.57
C GLY A 98 -13.53 -6.06 15.10
N ARG A 99 -12.60 -5.72 16.01
CA ARG A 99 -11.18 -5.61 15.69
C ARG A 99 -10.50 -6.97 15.83
N VAL A 100 -9.53 -7.21 14.97
CA VAL A 100 -8.81 -8.49 14.86
C VAL A 100 -7.31 -8.22 14.98
N ASP A 101 -6.58 -9.17 15.58
CA ASP A 101 -5.12 -9.22 15.42
C ASP A 101 -4.80 -9.84 14.05
N TRP A 102 -4.59 -8.99 13.05
CA TRP A 102 -4.39 -9.43 11.68
C TRP A 102 -3.06 -10.15 11.47
N VAL A 103 -2.06 -9.91 12.31
CA VAL A 103 -0.81 -10.67 12.28
C VAL A 103 -1.10 -12.12 12.70
N ALA A 104 -1.80 -12.30 13.83
CA ALA A 104 -2.17 -13.62 14.30
C ALA A 104 -3.13 -14.35 13.33
N GLU A 105 -4.09 -13.63 12.75
CA GLU A 105 -5.04 -14.17 11.78
C GLU A 105 -4.33 -14.71 10.52
N PHE A 106 -3.44 -13.92 9.94
CA PHE A 106 -2.72 -14.33 8.73
C PHE A 106 -1.71 -15.44 9.03
N GLU A 107 -1.09 -15.46 10.20
CA GLU A 107 -0.25 -16.58 10.64
C GLU A 107 -1.05 -17.88 10.76
N ALA A 108 -2.22 -17.83 11.41
CA ALA A 108 -3.11 -18.99 11.56
C ALA A 108 -3.58 -19.54 10.20
N ARG A 109 -3.91 -18.65 9.25
CA ARG A 109 -4.25 -19.04 7.87
C ARG A 109 -3.05 -19.64 7.14
N ARG A 110 -1.85 -19.09 7.31
CA ARG A 110 -0.63 -19.59 6.65
C ARG A 110 -0.30 -21.00 7.12
N VAL A 111 -0.37 -21.24 8.43
CA VAL A 111 -0.17 -22.57 9.03
C VAL A 111 -1.18 -23.57 8.46
N GLN A 112 -2.45 -23.18 8.35
CA GLN A 112 -3.47 -24.03 7.74
C GLN A 112 -3.19 -24.31 6.25
N ALA A 113 -2.84 -23.30 5.47
CA ALA A 113 -2.52 -23.47 4.06
C ALA A 113 -1.35 -24.45 3.86
N LYS A 114 -0.30 -24.35 4.69
CA LYS A 114 0.82 -25.30 4.73
C LYS A 114 0.35 -26.71 5.09
N ALA A 115 -0.51 -26.86 6.10
CA ALA A 115 -1.06 -28.16 6.50
C ALA A 115 -1.94 -28.80 5.41
N GLN A 116 -2.56 -27.99 4.54
CA GLN A 116 -3.36 -28.44 3.41
C GLN A 116 -2.55 -28.69 2.12
N GLY A 117 -1.22 -28.48 2.15
CA GLY A 117 -0.37 -28.56 0.97
C GLY A 117 -0.62 -27.44 -0.06
N ASN A 118 -1.29 -26.36 0.32
CA ASN A 118 -1.58 -25.22 -0.55
C ASN A 118 -0.43 -24.20 -0.48
N SER A 119 0.69 -24.52 -1.13
CA SER A 119 1.90 -23.69 -1.13
C SER A 119 1.65 -22.28 -1.69
N LEU A 120 0.85 -22.15 -2.76
CA LEU A 120 0.54 -20.85 -3.36
C LEU A 120 -0.15 -19.92 -2.35
N MET A 121 -1.13 -20.42 -1.59
CA MET A 121 -1.79 -19.63 -0.56
C MET A 121 -0.84 -19.31 0.60
N ALA A 122 0.00 -20.27 0.99
CA ALA A 122 0.99 -20.06 2.03
C ALA A 122 1.97 -18.93 1.67
N ASP A 123 2.47 -18.89 0.44
CA ASP A 123 3.40 -17.87 -0.04
C ASP A 123 2.74 -16.48 -0.11
N ARG A 124 1.48 -16.41 -0.57
CA ARG A 124 0.71 -15.15 -0.56
C ARG A 124 0.49 -14.61 0.85
N LEU A 125 0.17 -15.50 1.80
CA LEU A 125 -0.01 -15.12 3.20
C LEU A 125 1.31 -14.71 3.84
N GLU A 126 2.43 -15.33 3.44
CA GLU A 126 3.77 -14.94 3.88
C GLU A 126 4.16 -13.55 3.39
N SER A 127 3.88 -13.23 2.12
CA SER A 127 4.07 -11.90 1.53
C SER A 127 3.22 -10.84 2.24
N ALA A 128 1.96 -11.15 2.54
CA ALA A 128 1.09 -10.25 3.30
C ALA A 128 1.56 -10.06 4.76
N LEU A 129 2.07 -11.12 5.40
CA LEU A 129 2.61 -11.04 6.76
C LEU A 129 3.83 -10.13 6.86
N ASP A 130 4.74 -10.13 5.87
CA ASP A 130 5.87 -9.20 5.82
C ASP A 130 5.40 -7.74 5.85
N VAL A 131 4.35 -7.40 5.07
CA VAL A 131 3.75 -6.06 5.09
C VAL A 131 3.15 -5.72 6.47
N LEU A 132 2.39 -6.64 7.07
CA LEU A 132 1.78 -6.43 8.39
C LEU A 132 2.84 -6.26 9.49
N GLN A 133 3.91 -7.03 9.45
CA GLN A 133 5.02 -6.93 10.40
C GLN A 133 5.79 -5.61 10.25
N ARG A 134 6.02 -5.14 9.01
CA ARG A 134 6.61 -3.82 8.75
C ARG A 134 5.74 -2.69 9.26
N LEU A 135 4.42 -2.75 9.07
CA LEU A 135 3.48 -1.80 9.65
C LEU A 135 3.55 -1.80 11.20
N ALA A 136 3.53 -2.99 11.82
CA ALA A 136 3.65 -3.13 13.26
C ALA A 136 4.98 -2.55 13.80
N ALA A 137 6.08 -2.75 13.08
CA ALA A 137 7.38 -2.20 13.43
C ALA A 137 7.42 -0.67 13.26
N ALA A 138 6.89 -0.14 12.16
CA ALA A 138 6.84 1.30 11.89
C ALA A 138 5.99 2.08 12.91
N ARG A 139 5.08 1.41 13.63
CA ARG A 139 4.31 2.00 14.74
C ARG A 139 5.15 2.26 15.98
N ARG A 140 6.22 1.48 16.21
CA ARG A 140 7.05 1.53 17.43
C ARG A 140 8.10 2.65 17.41
N GLY A 141 8.33 3.29 16.27
CA GLY A 141 9.23 4.43 16.17
C GLY A 141 9.28 5.03 14.75
N PRO A 142 9.60 6.33 14.62
CA PRO A 142 9.73 6.97 13.31
C PRO A 142 10.90 6.36 12.53
N VAL A 143 10.58 5.63 11.46
CA VAL A 143 11.53 5.32 10.40
C VAL A 143 11.51 6.50 9.45
N TYR A 144 12.55 7.33 9.50
CA TYR A 144 12.71 8.44 8.55
C TYR A 144 13.12 7.87 7.19
N ALA A 145 12.51 8.36 6.11
CA ALA A 145 12.97 8.03 4.77
C ALA A 145 14.36 8.66 4.59
N VAL A 146 15.35 7.85 4.22
CA VAL A 146 16.66 8.38 3.80
C VAL A 146 16.45 9.00 2.42
N ALA A 147 16.81 10.27 2.30
CA ALA A 147 16.70 11.07 1.08
C ALA A 147 17.64 10.59 -0.03
#